data_AF-A0A9D4R5V9-F1
#
_entry.id   AF-A0A9D4R5V9-F1
#
_cell.length_a   1.000
_cell.length_b   1.000
_cell.length_c   1.000
_cell.angle_alpha   90.00
_cell.angle_beta   90.00
_cell.angle_gamma   90.00
#
_symmetry.space_group_name_H-M   'P 1'
#
loop_
_entity.id
_entity.type
_entity.pdbx_description
1 polymer ?
#
loop_
_entity_poly.entity_id
_entity_poly.type
_entity_poly.pdbx_seq_one_letter_code
_entity_poly.pdbx_strand_id
1 'polypeptide(L)'
;MLQPPSSGIYVFLGDHHGLIDFSRLLKAHVEDRISEYVVIAVDERLYTEDPHTYLLKIYLQPMTDTVLLLVPRPPLNDDWDHFLDDVRRRNTMPPINGFAQVYKGSAVPIFAAFLYDAVHTYALALHATLTSGDDMRNGTALIAHIRNTTYTSYDVYIDRQGDAEGNYTLLTFDVHQPDSKLNLFRDIKWRNGGPPRDEPKCGFHGEKCEHKSPIAVIVGIAAGFGRPERSR
;
A
#
# COMPACT_ATOMS: atom_id res chain seq x y z
N MET A 1 -11.44 10.53 26.75
CA MET A 1 -11.32 11.02 25.36
C MET A 1 -9.95 10.59 24.87
N LEU A 2 -9.87 9.65 23.94
CA LEU A 2 -8.60 9.17 23.40
C LEU A 2 -7.98 10.29 22.55
N GLN A 3 -6.68 10.52 22.65
CA GLN A 3 -6.00 11.50 21.81
C GLN A 3 -6.17 11.12 20.32
N PRO A 4 -6.35 12.09 19.41
CA PRO A 4 -6.41 11.80 18.00
C PRO A 4 -5.08 11.18 17.53
N PRO A 5 -5.12 10.35 16.47
CA PRO A 5 -3.93 9.70 15.98
C PRO A 5 -2.87 10.71 15.54
N SER A 6 -1.61 10.33 15.72
CA SER A 6 -0.46 11.18 15.42
C SER A 6 -0.37 11.48 13.92
N SER A 7 -0.49 10.48 13.04
CA SER A 7 -0.20 10.64 11.60
C SER A 7 -1.46 10.74 10.72
N GLY A 8 -1.41 11.57 9.69
CA GLY A 8 -2.45 11.67 8.66
C GLY A 8 -2.34 10.61 7.55
N ILE A 9 -1.23 9.87 7.48
CA ILE A 9 -0.97 8.88 6.45
C ILE A 9 -0.68 7.53 7.11
N TYR A 10 -1.43 6.50 6.73
CA TYR A 10 -1.24 5.12 7.18
C TYR A 10 -0.87 4.22 6.02
N VAL A 11 0.15 3.39 6.19
CA VAL A 11 0.39 2.25 5.29
C VAL A 11 -0.13 1.00 5.98
N PHE A 12 -1.13 0.35 5.39
CA PHE A 12 -1.77 -0.83 5.94
C PHE A 12 -1.24 -2.09 5.26
N LEU A 13 -0.71 -3.00 6.07
CA LEU A 13 -0.23 -4.32 5.66
C LEU A 13 -1.08 -5.38 6.34
N GLY A 14 -1.95 -6.03 5.58
CA GLY A 14 -2.89 -7.02 6.12
C GLY A 14 -3.91 -7.45 5.08
N ASP A 15 -4.81 -8.35 5.46
CA ASP A 15 -5.88 -8.77 4.56
C ASP A 15 -7.01 -7.72 4.45
N HIS A 16 -7.90 -7.96 3.49
CA HIS A 16 -9.03 -7.07 3.24
C HIS A 16 -10.01 -6.94 4.42
N HIS A 17 -10.15 -7.95 5.29
CA HIS A 17 -11.01 -7.86 6.47
C HIS A 17 -10.38 -6.92 7.51
N GLY A 18 -9.09 -7.09 7.76
CA GLY A 18 -8.32 -6.19 8.62
C GLY A 18 -8.34 -4.75 8.13
N LEU A 19 -8.26 -4.54 6.81
CA LEU A 19 -8.36 -3.20 6.21
C LEU A 19 -9.73 -2.57 6.47
N ILE A 20 -10.81 -3.33 6.30
CA ILE A 20 -12.19 -2.86 6.56
C ILE A 20 -12.35 -2.46 8.03
N ASP A 21 -11.89 -3.31 8.95
CA ASP A 21 -12.01 -3.07 10.39
C ASP A 21 -11.15 -1.89 10.84
N PHE A 22 -9.90 -1.83 10.38
CA PHE A 22 -9.01 -0.69 10.64
C PHE A 22 -9.65 0.62 10.16
N SER A 23 -10.17 0.61 8.93
CA SER A 23 -10.83 1.77 8.35
C SER A 23 -12.04 2.19 9.20
N ARG A 24 -12.94 1.27 9.54
CA ARG A 24 -14.11 1.56 10.39
C ARG A 24 -13.72 2.14 11.74
N LEU A 25 -12.72 1.56 12.39
CA LEU A 25 -12.21 2.02 13.69
C LEU A 25 -11.58 3.41 13.57
N LEU A 26 -10.80 3.67 12.51
CA LEU A 26 -10.24 4.99 12.25
C LEU A 26 -11.36 6.02 12.10
N LYS A 27 -12.36 5.76 11.26
CA LYS A 27 -13.52 6.65 11.07
C LYS A 27 -14.30 6.89 12.36
N ALA A 28 -14.52 5.86 13.17
CA ALA A 28 -15.20 6.00 14.46
C ALA A 28 -14.39 6.83 15.45
N HIS A 29 -13.06 6.78 15.39
CA HIS A 29 -12.17 7.49 16.30
C HIS A 29 -11.94 8.95 15.92
N VAL A 30 -11.89 9.27 14.61
CA VAL A 30 -11.62 10.63 14.11
C VAL A 30 -12.86 11.37 13.63
N GLU A 31 -13.99 10.67 13.49
CA GLU A 31 -15.29 11.21 13.11
C GLU A 31 -15.22 12.09 11.85
N ASP A 32 -15.62 13.36 11.93
CA ASP A 32 -15.65 14.31 10.82
C ASP A 32 -14.25 14.64 10.27
N ARG A 33 -13.21 14.36 11.06
CA ARG A 33 -11.82 14.60 10.66
C ARG A 33 -11.29 13.51 9.74
N ILE A 34 -12.06 12.51 9.35
CA ILE A 34 -11.58 11.41 8.47
C ILE A 34 -10.99 11.93 7.15
N SER A 35 -11.44 13.10 6.69
CA SER A 35 -10.89 13.78 5.51
C SER A 35 -9.46 14.32 5.68
N GLU A 36 -8.93 14.32 6.91
CA GLU A 36 -7.54 14.65 7.23
C GLU A 36 -6.63 13.41 7.20
N TYR A 37 -7.16 12.23 6.87
CA TYR A 37 -6.42 10.97 6.87
C TYR A 37 -6.48 10.27 5.51
N VAL A 38 -5.46 9.48 5.21
CA VAL A 38 -5.43 8.53 4.08
C VAL A 38 -4.83 7.20 4.54
N VAL A 39 -5.37 6.11 4.01
CA VAL A 39 -4.88 4.75 4.24
C VAL A 39 -4.42 4.18 2.89
N ILE A 40 -3.13 3.90 2.77
CA ILE A 40 -2.55 3.20 1.63
C ILE A 40 -2.49 1.72 2.00
N ALA A 41 -3.40 0.94 1.45
CA ALA A 41 -3.43 -0.51 1.64
C ALA A 41 -2.58 -1.18 0.57
N VAL A 42 -1.68 -2.07 0.99
CA VAL A 42 -0.89 -2.88 0.05
C VAL A 42 -1.57 -4.23 -0.12
N ASP A 43 -1.96 -4.55 -1.35
CA ASP A 43 -2.55 -5.84 -1.70
C ASP A 43 -1.69 -6.52 -2.76
N GLU A 44 -1.04 -7.61 -2.37
CA GLU A 44 -0.11 -8.35 -3.21
C GLU A 44 -0.84 -9.28 -4.21
N ARG A 45 -2.17 -9.36 -4.15
CA ARG A 45 -2.94 -10.20 -5.06
C ARG A 45 -2.96 -9.59 -6.45
N LEU A 46 -2.66 -10.42 -7.45
CA LEU A 46 -2.89 -10.05 -8.83
C LEU A 46 -4.39 -10.12 -9.13
N TYR A 47 -4.94 -9.01 -9.61
CA TYR A 47 -6.30 -8.98 -10.11
C TYR A 47 -6.30 -9.18 -11.63
N THR A 48 -7.19 -10.05 -12.12
CA THR A 48 -7.36 -10.34 -13.55
C THR A 48 -8.67 -9.78 -14.11
N GLU A 49 -9.52 -9.26 -13.21
CA GLU A 49 -10.79 -8.64 -13.55
C GLU A 49 -10.62 -7.16 -13.88
N ASP A 50 -11.68 -6.54 -14.38
CA ASP A 50 -11.72 -5.09 -14.53
C ASP A 50 -11.45 -4.42 -13.16
N PRO A 51 -10.56 -3.40 -13.08
CA PRO A 51 -10.18 -2.77 -11.82
C PRO A 51 -11.35 -2.25 -10.96
N HIS A 52 -12.45 -1.80 -11.59
CA HIS A 52 -13.65 -1.38 -10.85
C HIS A 52 -14.30 -2.57 -10.14
N THR A 53 -14.38 -3.72 -10.82
CA THR A 53 -14.91 -4.95 -10.24
C THR A 53 -14.04 -5.43 -9.08
N TYR A 54 -12.72 -5.34 -9.24
CA TYR A 54 -11.76 -5.67 -8.18
C TYR A 54 -11.94 -4.78 -6.94
N LEU A 55 -12.03 -3.47 -7.14
CA LEU A 55 -12.30 -2.51 -6.05
C LEU A 55 -13.65 -2.79 -5.37
N LEU A 56 -14.69 -3.13 -6.13
CA LEU A 56 -16.01 -3.48 -5.59
C LEU A 56 -15.97 -4.76 -4.75
N LYS A 57 -15.22 -5.79 -5.17
CA LYS A 57 -15.05 -7.03 -4.38
C LYS A 57 -14.37 -6.80 -3.05
N ILE A 58 -13.47 -5.82 -2.97
CA ILE A 58 -12.80 -5.45 -1.71
C ILE A 58 -13.77 -4.69 -0.77
N TYR A 59 -14.99 -4.34 -1.24
CA TYR A 59 -16.14 -3.85 -0.46
C TYR A 59 -15.79 -2.79 0.60
N LEU A 60 -15.16 -1.71 0.16
CA LEU A 60 -14.80 -0.56 1.00
C LEU A 60 -15.95 0.45 1.19
N GLN A 61 -17.22 0.03 1.18
CA GLN A 61 -18.31 0.96 1.53
C GLN A 61 -18.39 1.07 3.06
N PRO A 62 -18.17 2.26 3.70
CA PRO A 62 -18.26 3.64 3.19
C PRO A 62 -16.96 4.49 3.31
N MET A 63 -15.79 3.96 2.94
CA MET A 63 -14.48 4.63 3.08
C MET A 63 -13.68 4.70 1.78
N THR A 64 -14.39 4.69 0.66
CA THR A 64 -13.85 4.64 -0.70
C THR A 64 -12.94 5.82 -1.09
N ASP A 65 -13.02 6.94 -0.38
CA ASP A 65 -12.23 8.16 -0.63
C ASP A 65 -11.09 8.40 0.38
N THR A 66 -10.97 7.51 1.36
CA THR A 66 -9.89 7.54 2.36
C THR A 66 -8.84 6.46 2.06
N VAL A 67 -9.22 5.42 1.34
CA VAL A 67 -8.36 4.26 1.05
C VAL A 67 -7.82 4.32 -0.37
N LEU A 68 -6.51 4.25 -0.50
CA LEU A 68 -5.79 4.01 -1.75
C LEU A 68 -5.25 2.58 -1.72
N LEU A 69 -5.48 1.82 -2.79
CA LEU A 69 -5.06 0.44 -2.88
C LEU A 69 -3.85 0.32 -3.81
N LEU A 70 -2.69 -0.01 -3.25
CA LEU A 70 -1.46 -0.27 -4.01
C LEU A 70 -1.40 -1.76 -4.36
N VAL A 71 -1.44 -2.07 -5.64
CA VAL A 71 -1.50 -3.45 -6.17
C VAL A 71 -0.47 -3.65 -7.27
N PRO A 72 0.04 -4.88 -7.48
CA PRO A 72 0.81 -5.21 -8.68
C PRO A 72 0.00 -4.87 -9.93
N ARG A 73 0.65 -4.22 -10.90
CA ARG A 73 0.02 -3.88 -12.19
C ARG A 73 -0.20 -5.17 -12.98
N PRO A 74 -1.42 -5.50 -13.41
CA PRO A 74 -1.65 -6.66 -14.26
C PRO A 74 -0.72 -6.68 -15.48
N PRO A 75 -0.21 -7.86 -15.88
CA PRO A 75 0.63 -7.96 -17.06
C PRO A 75 -0.13 -7.52 -18.30
N LEU A 76 0.59 -6.87 -19.22
CA LEU A 76 0.04 -6.32 -20.46
C LEU A 76 0.04 -7.35 -21.60
N ASN A 77 0.49 -8.59 -21.35
CA ASN A 77 0.59 -9.60 -22.39
C ASN A 77 -0.78 -10.27 -22.67
N ASP A 78 -1.13 -10.36 -23.95
CA ASP A 78 -2.41 -10.98 -24.37
C ASP A 78 -2.47 -12.48 -24.04
N ASP A 79 -1.32 -13.12 -23.80
CA ASP A 79 -1.20 -14.55 -23.47
C ASP A 79 -1.31 -14.85 -21.96
N TRP A 80 -1.61 -13.85 -21.12
CA TRP A 80 -1.65 -14.05 -19.66
C TRP A 80 -2.61 -15.16 -19.23
N ASP A 81 -3.83 -15.15 -19.76
CA ASP A 81 -4.86 -16.14 -19.40
C ASP A 81 -4.42 -17.55 -19.78
N HIS A 82 -3.73 -17.70 -20.92
CA HIS A 82 -3.16 -18.98 -21.33
C HIS A 82 -2.07 -19.44 -20.36
N PHE A 83 -1.21 -18.54 -19.89
CA PHE A 83 -0.23 -18.86 -18.84
C PHE A 83 -0.92 -19.34 -17.55
N LEU A 84 -1.96 -18.63 -17.09
CA LEU A 84 -2.72 -19.02 -15.89
C LEU A 84 -3.35 -20.40 -16.03
N ASP A 85 -3.95 -20.69 -17.19
CA ASP A 85 -4.54 -22.00 -17.47
C ASP A 85 -3.49 -23.11 -17.55
N ASP A 86 -2.32 -22.82 -18.13
CA ASP A 86 -1.22 -23.79 -18.15
C ASP A 86 -0.69 -24.09 -16.74
N VAL A 87 -0.55 -23.07 -15.88
CA VAL A 87 -0.17 -23.26 -14.47
C VAL A 87 -1.20 -24.13 -13.74
N ARG A 88 -2.50 -23.81 -13.87
CA ARG A 88 -3.58 -24.61 -13.27
C ARG A 88 -3.53 -26.05 -13.74
N ARG A 89 -3.41 -26.26 -15.05
CA ARG A 89 -3.36 -27.59 -15.68
C ARG A 89 -2.14 -28.38 -15.22
N ARG A 90 -0.93 -27.81 -15.22
CA ARG A 90 0.30 -28.50 -14.80
C ARG A 90 0.32 -28.85 -13.33
N ASN A 91 -0.27 -28.01 -12.47
CA ASN A 91 -0.41 -28.33 -11.06
C ASN A 91 -1.30 -29.56 -10.79
N THR A 92 -2.17 -29.95 -11.74
CA THR A 92 -2.94 -31.20 -11.67
C THR A 92 -2.21 -32.42 -12.23
N MET A 93 -0.99 -32.27 -12.73
CA MET A 93 -0.20 -33.34 -13.33
C MET A 93 0.97 -33.75 -12.41
N PRO A 94 1.46 -35.00 -12.49
CA PRO A 94 2.70 -35.39 -11.83
C PRO A 94 3.88 -34.48 -12.24
N PRO A 95 4.86 -34.23 -11.35
CA PRO A 95 5.02 -34.79 -10.01
C PRO A 95 4.23 -34.06 -8.91
N ILE A 96 3.67 -32.87 -9.19
CA ILE A 96 2.93 -32.08 -8.20
C ILE A 96 1.63 -32.80 -7.85
N ASN A 97 0.86 -33.19 -8.87
CA ASN A 97 -0.45 -33.85 -8.77
C ASN A 97 -1.29 -33.27 -7.62
N GLY A 98 -1.36 -31.94 -7.56
CA GLY A 98 -1.95 -31.21 -6.46
C GLY A 98 -3.46 -31.42 -6.39
N PHE A 99 -4.08 -30.94 -5.31
CA PHE A 99 -5.52 -31.00 -5.14
C PHE A 99 -6.23 -30.12 -6.19
N ALA A 100 -6.49 -30.68 -7.38
CA ALA A 100 -7.19 -30.01 -8.48
C ALA A 100 -8.49 -29.33 -8.03
N GLN A 101 -9.16 -29.89 -7.01
CA GLN A 101 -10.37 -29.34 -6.42
C GLN A 101 -10.13 -28.10 -5.52
N VAL A 102 -8.99 -28.01 -4.86
CA VAL A 102 -8.60 -26.85 -4.01
C VAL A 102 -8.20 -25.65 -4.88
N TYR A 103 -7.62 -25.91 -6.05
CA TYR A 103 -7.21 -24.87 -6.99
C TYR A 103 -8.32 -24.43 -7.95
N LYS A 104 -9.46 -25.13 -7.99
CA LYS A 104 -10.57 -24.80 -8.87
C LYS A 104 -11.23 -23.48 -8.42
N GLY A 105 -10.97 -22.41 -9.15
CA GLY A 105 -11.45 -21.06 -8.85
C GLY A 105 -10.53 -20.23 -7.94
N SER A 106 -9.40 -20.79 -7.50
CA SER A 106 -8.38 -20.04 -6.78
C SER A 106 -7.57 -19.18 -7.75
N ALA A 107 -7.29 -17.93 -7.36
CA ALA A 107 -6.38 -17.07 -8.10
C ALA A 107 -4.98 -17.68 -8.11
N VAL A 108 -4.32 -17.71 -9.27
CA VAL A 108 -2.92 -18.11 -9.35
C VAL A 108 -2.09 -16.95 -8.77
N PRO A 109 -1.26 -17.18 -7.74
CA PRO A 109 -0.43 -16.11 -7.20
C PRO A 109 0.56 -15.60 -8.25
N ILE A 110 0.89 -14.30 -8.21
CA ILE A 110 1.88 -13.68 -9.10
C ILE A 110 3.25 -14.35 -9.03
N PHE A 111 3.58 -14.98 -7.88
CA PHE A 111 4.81 -15.75 -7.67
C PHE A 111 5.01 -16.88 -8.69
N ALA A 112 3.94 -17.42 -9.27
CA ALA A 112 4.06 -18.42 -10.34
C ALA A 112 4.76 -17.83 -11.58
N ALA A 113 4.44 -16.58 -11.93
CA ALA A 113 5.11 -15.88 -13.02
C ALA A 113 6.53 -15.49 -12.65
N PHE A 114 6.77 -15.00 -11.42
CA PHE A 114 8.14 -14.69 -10.98
C PHE A 114 9.05 -15.91 -11.07
N LEU A 115 8.57 -17.10 -10.70
CA LEU A 115 9.34 -18.33 -10.83
C LEU A 115 9.59 -18.72 -12.29
N TYR A 116 8.58 -18.58 -13.16
CA TYR A 116 8.73 -18.80 -14.60
C TYR A 116 9.81 -17.88 -15.19
N ASP A 117 9.76 -16.60 -14.85
CA ASP A 117 10.67 -15.57 -15.34
C ASP A 117 12.09 -15.76 -14.82
N ALA A 118 12.24 -16.16 -13.56
CA ALA A 118 13.55 -16.46 -12.98
C ALA A 118 14.26 -17.59 -13.74
N VAL A 119 13.54 -18.67 -14.07
CA VAL A 119 14.10 -19.79 -14.86
C VAL A 119 14.39 -19.37 -16.30
N HIS A 120 13.48 -18.62 -16.92
CA HIS A 120 13.66 -18.13 -18.30
C HIS A 120 14.89 -17.21 -18.40
N THR A 121 14.99 -16.23 -17.50
CA THR A 121 16.11 -15.28 -17.44
C THR A 121 17.43 -16.00 -17.16
N TYR A 122 17.43 -16.97 -16.24
CA TYR A 122 18.59 -17.82 -15.99
C TYR A 122 19.03 -18.57 -17.26
N ALA A 123 18.09 -19.16 -18.01
CA ALA A 123 18.41 -19.91 -19.22
C ALA A 123 19.02 -19.03 -20.31
N LEU A 124 18.49 -17.82 -20.51
CA LEU A 124 19.05 -16.83 -21.44
C LEU A 124 20.46 -16.39 -21.03
N ALA A 125 20.67 -16.09 -19.75
CA ALA A 125 21.98 -15.70 -19.24
C ALA A 125 23.01 -16.84 -19.33
N LEU A 126 22.61 -18.07 -19.05
CA LEU A 126 23.45 -19.25 -19.20
C LEU A 126 23.85 -19.45 -20.68
N HIS A 127 22.90 -19.28 -21.60
CA HIS A 127 23.20 -19.34 -23.03
C HIS A 127 24.22 -18.26 -23.45
N ALA A 128 24.06 -17.02 -22.99
CA ALA A 128 25.02 -15.93 -23.23
C ALA A 128 26.42 -16.23 -22.64
N THR A 129 26.46 -16.83 -21.44
CA THR A 129 27.70 -17.23 -20.76
C THR A 129 28.47 -18.27 -21.59
N LEU A 130 27.76 -19.32 -22.01
CA LEU A 130 28.34 -20.41 -22.81
C LEU A 130 28.79 -19.96 -24.19
N THR A 131 28.01 -19.11 -24.87
CA THR A 131 28.36 -18.58 -26.20
C THR A 131 29.55 -17.61 -26.15
N SER A 132 29.78 -16.97 -25.01
CA SER A 132 30.97 -16.15 -24.74
C SER A 132 32.22 -16.98 -24.40
N GLY A 133 32.09 -18.31 -24.30
CA GLY A 133 33.19 -19.24 -24.02
C GLY A 133 33.53 -19.41 -22.53
N ASP A 134 32.67 -18.91 -21.62
CA ASP A 134 32.86 -19.04 -20.18
C ASP A 134 32.26 -20.37 -19.65
N ASP A 135 32.64 -20.76 -18.43
CA ASP A 135 32.14 -21.97 -17.79
C ASP A 135 30.72 -21.72 -17.23
N MET A 136 29.80 -22.67 -17.42
CA MET A 136 28.47 -22.67 -16.79
C MET A 136 28.51 -22.56 -15.26
N ARG A 137 29.64 -22.90 -14.62
CA ARG A 137 29.85 -22.77 -13.16
C ARG A 137 30.34 -21.39 -12.75
N ASN A 138 30.71 -20.53 -13.68
CA ASN A 138 31.10 -19.15 -13.39
C ASN A 138 29.85 -18.30 -13.11
N GLY A 139 29.35 -18.40 -11.88
CA GLY A 139 28.16 -17.66 -11.46
C GLY A 139 28.31 -16.14 -11.58
N THR A 140 29.53 -15.60 -11.43
CA THR A 140 29.77 -14.16 -11.57
C THR A 140 29.55 -13.69 -13.01
N ALA A 141 30.07 -14.42 -13.99
CA ALA A 141 29.83 -14.13 -15.40
C ALA A 141 28.35 -14.28 -15.76
N LEU A 142 27.71 -15.33 -15.26
CA LEU A 142 26.28 -15.56 -15.48
C LEU A 142 25.41 -14.42 -14.93
N ILE A 143 25.63 -14.00 -13.68
CA ILE A 143 24.88 -12.89 -13.07
C ILE A 143 25.16 -11.57 -13.81
N ALA A 144 26.36 -11.39 -14.37
CA ALA A 144 26.66 -10.21 -15.18
C ALA A 144 25.78 -10.13 -16.45
N HIS A 145 25.36 -11.28 -17.01
CA HIS A 145 24.41 -11.33 -18.12
C HIS A 145 22.95 -11.15 -17.69
N ILE A 146 22.62 -11.28 -16.39
CA ILE A 146 21.27 -11.02 -15.87
C ILE A 146 21.06 -9.53 -15.54
N ARG A 147 22.07 -8.88 -14.97
CA ARG A 147 21.97 -7.48 -14.54
C ARG A 147 21.75 -6.52 -15.71
N ASN A 148 21.02 -5.44 -15.45
CA ASN A 148 20.73 -4.40 -16.43
C ASN A 148 20.03 -4.96 -17.70
N THR A 149 19.10 -5.90 -17.51
CA THR A 149 18.31 -6.51 -18.59
C THR A 149 16.81 -6.38 -18.31
N THR A 150 16.00 -6.47 -19.35
CA THR A 150 14.54 -6.49 -19.25
C THR A 150 14.03 -7.81 -19.81
N TYR A 151 13.05 -8.42 -19.13
CA TYR A 151 12.33 -9.58 -19.65
C TYR A 151 10.85 -9.25 -19.87
N THR A 152 10.26 -9.87 -20.89
CA THR A 152 9.04 -9.37 -21.56
C THR A 152 7.73 -10.03 -21.11
N SER A 153 7.76 -11.01 -20.20
CA SER A 153 6.52 -11.61 -19.68
C SER A 153 5.72 -10.66 -18.80
N TYR A 154 6.41 -9.75 -18.09
CA TYR A 154 5.83 -8.76 -17.19
C TYR A 154 6.45 -7.36 -17.35
N ASP A 155 7.28 -7.18 -18.39
CA ASP A 155 8.09 -5.98 -18.65
C ASP A 155 8.79 -5.47 -17.38
N VAL A 156 9.58 -6.36 -16.78
CA VAL A 156 10.34 -6.09 -15.56
C VAL A 156 11.80 -5.89 -15.93
N TYR A 157 12.36 -4.81 -15.43
CA TYR A 157 13.79 -4.50 -15.54
C TYR A 157 14.52 -4.99 -14.30
N ILE A 158 15.66 -5.65 -14.52
CA ILE A 158 16.59 -6.04 -13.47
C ILE A 158 17.71 -5.00 -13.48
N ASP A 159 17.89 -4.32 -12.35
CA ASP A 159 18.82 -3.22 -12.25
C ASP A 159 20.29 -3.66 -12.20
N ARG A 160 21.18 -2.70 -11.94
CA ARG A 160 22.63 -2.95 -11.85
C ARG A 160 23.03 -3.72 -10.60
N GLN A 161 22.22 -3.69 -9.54
CA GLN A 161 22.44 -4.45 -8.32
C GLN A 161 22.00 -5.91 -8.52
N GLY A 162 21.05 -6.14 -9.43
CA GLY A 162 20.42 -7.44 -9.69
C GLY A 162 19.02 -7.52 -9.10
N ASP A 163 18.44 -6.39 -8.71
CA ASP A 163 17.10 -6.31 -8.14
C ASP A 163 16.07 -6.08 -9.26
N ALA A 164 14.98 -6.84 -9.21
CA ALA A 164 13.88 -6.71 -10.15
C ALA A 164 12.97 -5.54 -9.76
N GLU A 165 12.69 -4.64 -10.70
CA GLU A 165 11.81 -3.50 -10.47
C GLU A 165 10.34 -3.94 -10.36
N GLY A 166 9.66 -3.43 -9.32
CA GLY A 166 8.26 -3.72 -9.07
C GLY A 166 7.32 -2.79 -9.85
N ASN A 167 6.44 -3.39 -10.65
CA ASN A 167 5.41 -2.67 -11.40
C ASN A 167 4.11 -2.62 -10.59
N TYR A 168 3.77 -1.45 -10.05
CA TYR A 168 2.57 -1.24 -9.24
C TYR A 168 1.61 -0.25 -9.87
N THR A 169 0.33 -0.41 -9.53
CA THR A 169 -0.78 0.48 -9.84
C THR A 169 -1.44 0.91 -8.55
N LEU A 170 -1.81 2.19 -8.46
CA LEU A 170 -2.59 2.72 -7.36
C LEU A 170 -4.06 2.81 -7.80
N LEU A 171 -4.95 2.14 -7.08
CA LEU A 171 -6.39 2.12 -7.34
C LEU A 171 -7.11 2.91 -6.25
N THR A 172 -8.13 3.69 -6.65
CA THR A 172 -9.02 4.42 -5.74
C THR A 172 -10.38 4.57 -6.40
N PHE A 173 -11.44 4.71 -5.61
CA PHE A 173 -12.74 5.07 -6.16
C PHE A 173 -12.78 6.56 -6.52
N ASP A 174 -13.43 6.87 -7.65
CA ASP A 174 -13.85 8.23 -7.95
C ASP A 174 -15.19 8.50 -7.26
N VAL A 175 -15.15 9.24 -6.15
CA VAL A 175 -16.35 9.64 -5.39
C VAL A 175 -17.30 10.55 -6.16
N HIS A 176 -16.82 11.23 -7.22
CA HIS A 176 -17.66 12.08 -8.06
C HIS A 176 -18.28 11.33 -9.24
N GLN A 177 -17.75 10.15 -9.59
CA GLN A 177 -18.23 9.32 -10.69
C GLN A 177 -18.17 7.83 -10.32
N PRO A 178 -19.02 7.36 -9.37
CA PRO A 178 -19.00 5.99 -8.86
C PRO A 178 -19.29 4.92 -9.94
N ASP A 179 -20.00 5.31 -11.01
CA ASP A 179 -20.38 4.42 -12.13
C ASP A 179 -19.41 4.52 -13.33
N SER A 180 -18.34 5.30 -13.23
CA SER A 180 -17.37 5.42 -14.32
C SER A 180 -16.37 4.27 -14.31
N LYS A 181 -16.01 3.78 -15.51
CA LYS A 181 -14.90 2.81 -15.67
C LYS A 181 -13.64 3.40 -15.03
N LEU A 182 -12.95 2.59 -14.21
CA LEU A 182 -11.75 3.04 -13.53
C LEU A 182 -10.74 3.53 -14.58
N ASN A 183 -10.31 4.78 -14.43
CA ASN A 183 -9.40 5.41 -15.36
C ASN A 183 -8.01 5.48 -14.72
N LEU A 184 -7.10 4.63 -15.20
CA LEU A 184 -5.79 4.37 -14.60
C LEU A 184 -4.82 5.57 -14.64
N PHE A 185 -5.17 6.65 -15.36
CA PHE A 185 -4.31 7.82 -15.59
C PHE A 185 -5.01 9.15 -15.27
N ARG A 186 -5.56 9.29 -14.05
CA ARG A 186 -6.12 10.55 -13.56
C ARG A 186 -5.46 11.00 -12.25
N ASP A 187 -5.46 12.30 -12.02
CA ASP A 187 -5.15 12.86 -10.71
C ASP A 187 -6.10 12.29 -9.65
N ILE A 188 -5.54 11.89 -8.51
CA ILE A 188 -6.32 11.42 -7.35
C ILE A 188 -7.28 12.54 -6.93
N LYS A 189 -8.58 12.23 -6.90
CA LYS A 189 -9.62 13.16 -6.47
C LYS A 189 -9.79 13.08 -4.96
N TRP A 190 -9.08 13.95 -4.28
CA TRP A 190 -9.15 14.09 -2.82
C TRP A 190 -10.42 14.82 -2.38
N ARG A 191 -11.04 14.37 -1.29
CA ARG A 191 -12.25 14.99 -0.72
C ARG A 191 -12.11 16.50 -0.47
N ASN A 192 -10.94 16.93 -0.01
CA ASN A 192 -10.64 18.34 0.31
C ASN A 192 -9.79 19.03 -0.77
N GLY A 193 -9.75 18.50 -1.99
CA GLY A 193 -9.01 19.09 -3.11
C GLY A 193 -7.49 18.86 -3.12
N GLY A 194 -6.94 18.20 -2.08
CA GLY A 194 -5.54 17.80 -2.03
C GLY A 194 -5.28 16.68 -1.01
N PRO A 195 -4.08 16.07 -1.04
CA PRO A 195 -3.70 15.03 -0.09
C PRO A 195 -3.73 15.56 1.35
N PRO A 196 -3.95 14.69 2.35
CA PRO A 196 -3.85 15.07 3.75
C PRO A 196 -2.43 15.50 4.11
N ARG A 197 -2.30 16.22 5.23
CA ARG A 197 -0.99 16.64 5.74
C ARG A 197 -0.25 15.44 6.32
N ASP A 198 1.06 15.45 6.16
CA ASP A 198 1.99 14.53 6.82
C ASP A 198 1.96 14.70 8.35
N GLU A 199 1.75 15.94 8.82
CA GLU A 199 1.69 16.30 10.22
C GLU A 199 0.38 17.00 10.61
N PRO A 200 -0.19 16.73 11.81
CA PRO A 200 -1.33 17.48 12.34
C PRO A 200 -1.10 18.98 12.45
N LYS A 201 -2.17 19.77 12.38
CA LYS A 201 -2.11 21.24 12.51
C LYS A 201 -1.43 21.70 13.81
N CYS A 202 -1.69 21.02 14.92
CA CYS A 202 -1.10 21.32 16.22
C CYS A 202 0.22 20.59 16.48
N GLY A 203 0.79 19.87 15.51
CA GLY A 203 1.89 18.95 15.76
C GLY A 203 1.46 17.68 16.50
N PHE A 204 2.32 16.68 16.52
CA PHE A 204 2.00 15.35 17.06
C PHE A 204 1.73 15.37 18.57
N HIS A 205 2.30 16.34 19.28
CA HIS A 205 2.22 16.49 20.72
C HIS A 205 1.53 17.81 21.15
N GLY A 206 0.89 18.51 20.21
CA GLY A 206 0.27 19.81 20.48
C GLY A 206 1.25 20.98 20.52
N GLU A 207 2.51 20.75 20.16
CA GLU A 207 3.62 21.70 20.26
C GLU A 207 3.47 22.94 19.35
N LYS A 208 2.63 22.87 18.31
CA LYS A 208 2.37 23.99 17.40
C LYS A 208 1.14 24.82 17.79
N CYS A 209 0.40 24.42 18.82
CA CYS A 209 -0.79 25.12 19.26
C CYS A 209 -0.54 25.91 20.55
N GLU A 210 -0.96 27.19 20.55
CA GLU A 210 -0.82 28.04 21.73
C GLU A 210 -1.73 27.54 22.87
N HIS A 211 -1.12 27.20 24.01
CA HIS A 211 -1.86 26.97 25.24
C HIS A 211 -2.31 28.31 25.83
N LYS A 212 -3.58 28.67 25.68
CA LYS A 212 -4.17 29.76 26.46
C LYS A 212 -4.17 29.36 27.94
N SER A 213 -3.20 29.85 28.70
CA SER A 213 -3.20 29.73 30.16
C SER A 213 -4.46 30.42 30.72
N PRO A 214 -5.21 29.78 31.65
CA PRO A 214 -6.21 30.50 32.42
C PRO A 214 -5.47 31.49 33.32
N ILE A 215 -5.74 32.79 33.12
CA ILE A 215 -5.21 33.87 33.95
C ILE A 215 -5.71 33.63 35.39
N ALA A 216 -4.79 33.30 36.32
CA ALA A 216 -5.09 33.30 37.74
C ALA A 216 -4.99 34.74 38.28
N VAL A 217 -6.13 35.40 38.47
CA VAL A 217 -6.18 36.68 39.18
C VAL A 217 -6.13 36.40 40.68
N ILE A 218 -4.99 36.62 41.31
CA ILE A 218 -4.87 36.60 42.77
C ILE A 218 -5.26 37.99 43.30
N VAL A 219 -6.47 38.11 43.85
CA VAL A 219 -6.90 39.29 44.60
C VAL A 219 -6.43 39.15 46.05
N GLY A 220 -5.40 39.90 46.44
CA GLY A 220 -4.95 40.00 47.82
C GLY A 220 -5.79 41.02 48.59
N ILE A 221 -6.59 40.57 49.57
CA ILE A 221 -7.23 41.45 50.54
C ILE A 221 -6.28 41.62 51.73
N ALA A 222 -5.71 42.81 51.90
CA ALA A 222 -4.93 43.17 53.07
C ALA A 222 -5.89 43.68 54.18
N ALA A 223 -6.19 42.83 55.16
CA ALA A 223 -6.86 43.24 56.39
C ALA A 223 -5.81 43.69 57.42
N GLY A 224 -5.64 45.00 57.58
CA GLY A 224 -4.79 45.59 58.61
C GLY A 224 -5.47 45.54 59.99
N PHE A 225 -4.97 44.68 60.88
CA PHE A 225 -5.33 44.67 62.30
C PHE A 225 -4.69 45.86 63.02
N GLY A 226 -5.51 46.70 63.65
CA GLY A 226 -5.06 47.82 64.48
C GLY A 226 -4.35 47.36 65.76
N ARG A 227 -3.30 48.09 66.16
CA ARG A 227 -2.68 47.99 67.48
C ARG A 227 -3.24 49.07 68.41
N PRO A 228 -3.53 48.76 69.68
CA PRO A 228 -3.99 49.75 70.65
C PRO A 228 -2.84 50.57 71.23
N GLU A 229 -3.17 51.82 71.56
CA GLU A 229 -2.35 52.86 72.19
C GLU A 229 -1.73 52.44 73.54
N ARG A 230 -0.56 53.01 73.86
CA ARG A 230 -0.05 53.10 75.22
C ARG A 230 0.38 54.54 75.53
N SER A 231 -0.15 55.01 76.65
CA SER A 231 -0.13 56.36 77.20
C SER A 231 1.24 56.91 77.60
N ARG A 232 1.38 58.23 77.48
CA ARG A 232 1.80 59.12 78.57
C ARG A 232 1.03 60.42 78.49
#